data_AF-A0A6F9JNA2-F1
#
_entry.id   AF-A0A6F9JNA2-F1
#
_cell.length_a   1.000
_cell.length_b   1.000
_cell.length_c   1.000
_cell.angle_alpha   90.00
_cell.angle_beta   90.00
_cell.angle_gamma   90.00
#
_symmetry.space_group_name_H-M   'P 1'
#
loop_
_entity.id
_entity.type
_entity.pdbx_description
1 polymer ?
#
loop_
_entity_poly.entity_id
_entity_poly.type
_entity_poly.pdbx_seq_one_letter_code
_entity_poly.pdbx_strand_id
1 'polypeptide(L)'
;MKNNTDKFLKTSALTKPTRTTLKAPFAWVGGKNYLAKEIIALMPEHKSYIEVFGGALSVFYQKSASKIEVINDINDELINLHLCIRNKPQS
;
A
#
# COMPACT_ATOMS: atom_id res chain seq x y z
N MET A 1 -9.87 -8.28 -39.43
CA MET A 1 -8.87 -8.67 -38.41
C MET A 1 -9.21 -7.90 -37.14
N LYS A 2 -9.53 -8.58 -36.04
CA LYS A 2 -9.81 -7.91 -34.76
C LYS A 2 -8.47 -7.53 -34.15
N ASN A 3 -8.19 -6.23 -34.05
CA ASN A 3 -6.90 -5.75 -33.57
C ASN A 3 -6.72 -6.14 -32.10
N ASN A 4 -5.58 -6.77 -31.79
CA ASN A 4 -5.24 -7.35 -30.49
C ASN A 4 -4.98 -6.29 -29.39
N THR A 5 -5.27 -5.01 -29.66
CA THR A 5 -5.08 -3.87 -28.76
C THR A 5 -6.09 -3.86 -27.61
N ASP A 6 -7.29 -4.40 -27.81
CA ASP A 6 -8.35 -4.41 -26.79
C ASP A 6 -8.09 -5.45 -25.68
N LYS A 7 -7.17 -6.40 -25.90
CA LYS A 7 -6.82 -7.42 -24.91
C LYS A 7 -5.84 -6.89 -23.86
N PHE A 8 -5.02 -5.89 -24.21
CA PHE A 8 -4.12 -5.20 -23.27
C PHE A 8 -4.78 -4.05 -22.51
N LEU A 9 -5.87 -3.49 -23.06
CA LEU A 9 -6.65 -2.42 -22.44
C LEU A 9 -7.76 -2.90 -21.51
N LYS A 10 -7.97 -4.22 -21.35
CA LYS A 10 -8.66 -4.80 -20.18
C LYS A 10 -7.79 -4.68 -18.92
N THR A 11 -7.36 -3.44 -18.65
CA THR A 11 -6.76 -3.03 -17.40
C THR A 11 -7.87 -3.09 -16.36
N SER A 12 -7.61 -3.70 -15.20
CA SER A 12 -8.51 -3.63 -14.04
C SER A 12 -9.14 -2.24 -13.98
N ALA A 13 -10.48 -2.18 -13.93
CA ALA A 13 -11.16 -0.92 -13.71
C ALA A 13 -10.47 -0.25 -12.53
N LEU A 14 -10.08 1.00 -12.73
CA LEU A 14 -9.60 1.79 -11.62
C LEU A 14 -10.70 1.75 -10.53
N THR A 15 -10.30 1.71 -9.26
CA THR A 15 -11.24 1.73 -8.14
C THR A 15 -10.70 2.61 -7.03
N LYS A 16 -11.60 3.28 -6.31
CA LYS A 16 -11.24 4.02 -5.10
C LYS A 16 -10.75 3.04 -4.03
N PRO A 17 -9.64 3.32 -3.33
CA PRO A 17 -9.13 2.41 -2.30
C PRO A 17 -10.14 2.24 -1.16
N THR A 18 -10.23 1.01 -0.65
CA THR A 18 -11.10 0.64 0.47
C THR A 18 -10.27 0.26 1.69
N ARG A 19 -10.91 0.17 2.86
CA ARG A 19 -10.22 -0.22 4.09
C ARG A 19 -10.18 -1.74 4.23
N THR A 20 -9.04 -2.28 4.68
CA THR A 20 -8.86 -3.69 5.02
C THR A 20 -9.02 -3.93 6.53
N THR A 21 -8.87 -5.19 6.94
CA THR A 21 -8.79 -5.61 8.36
C THR A 21 -7.37 -5.61 8.91
N LEU A 22 -6.36 -5.45 8.06
CA LEU A 22 -4.95 -5.48 8.46
C LEU A 22 -4.59 -4.25 9.30
N LYS A 23 -3.52 -4.39 10.08
CA LYS A 23 -2.91 -3.33 10.89
C LYS A 23 -1.41 -3.35 10.70
N ALA A 24 -0.76 -2.25 11.05
CA ALA A 24 0.68 -2.20 11.12
C ALA A 24 1.22 -3.29 12.06
N PRO A 25 2.33 -3.95 11.71
CA PRO A 25 2.89 -5.06 12.50
C PRO A 25 3.53 -4.61 13.82
N PHE A 26 3.82 -3.32 13.97
CA PHE A 26 4.38 -2.74 15.18
C PHE A 26 3.91 -1.29 15.38
N ALA A 27 4.05 -0.79 16.61
CA ALA A 27 3.80 0.61 16.92
C ALA A 27 5.00 1.49 16.52
N TRP A 28 4.72 2.71 16.05
CA TRP A 28 5.75 3.69 15.70
C TRP A 28 5.32 5.08 16.09
N VAL A 29 6.27 5.89 16.55
CA VAL A 29 6.02 7.30 16.88
C VAL A 29 5.53 8.02 15.62
N GLY A 30 4.41 8.75 15.75
CA GLY A 30 3.77 9.42 14.62
C GLY A 30 2.92 8.52 13.71
N GLY A 31 2.77 7.24 14.04
CA GLY A 31 1.97 6.27 13.30
C GLY A 31 0.51 6.70 13.12
N LYS A 32 0.01 6.67 11.89
CA LYS A 32 -1.33 7.15 11.51
C LYS A 32 -2.41 6.06 11.67
N ASN A 33 -2.26 5.15 12.64
CA ASN A 33 -3.16 4.01 12.80
C ASN A 33 -4.62 4.42 12.99
N TYR A 34 -4.87 5.44 13.82
CA TYR A 34 -6.22 5.98 14.06
C TYR A 34 -6.74 6.78 12.87
N LEU A 35 -5.87 7.53 12.20
CA LEU A 35 -6.23 8.41 11.07
C LEU A 35 -6.35 7.70 9.72
N ALA A 36 -5.90 6.44 9.62
CA ALA A 36 -5.85 5.72 8.35
C ALA A 36 -7.22 5.64 7.66
N LYS A 37 -8.31 5.48 8.44
CA LYS A 37 -9.67 5.44 7.88
C LYS A 37 -10.02 6.74 7.14
N GLU A 38 -9.75 7.90 7.75
CA GLU A 38 -10.02 9.18 7.10
C GLU A 38 -9.09 9.41 5.90
N ILE A 39 -7.80 9.11 6.05
CA ILE A 39 -6.80 9.28 4.98
C ILE A 39 -7.20 8.46 3.75
N ILE A 40 -7.56 7.19 3.93
CA ILE A 40 -7.96 6.30 2.82
C ILE A 40 -9.25 6.79 2.15
N ALA A 41 -10.22 7.29 2.91
CA ALA A 41 -11.45 7.83 2.36
C ALA A 41 -11.23 9.07 1.47
N LEU A 42 -10.15 9.81 1.70
CA LEU A 42 -9.77 10.99 0.93
C LEU A 42 -8.90 10.66 -0.30
N MET A 43 -8.33 9.45 -0.38
CA MET A 43 -7.50 9.06 -1.52
C MET A 43 -8.34 9.03 -2.80
N PRO A 44 -7.83 9.60 -3.91
CA PRO A 44 -8.44 9.41 -5.21
C PRO A 44 -8.26 7.96 -5.65
N GLU A 45 -9.02 7.59 -6.66
CA GLU A 45 -8.77 6.40 -7.45
C GLU A 45 -7.37 6.45 -8.09
N HIS A 46 -6.60 5.37 -7.97
CA HIS A 46 -5.21 5.34 -8.43
C HIS A 46 -4.71 3.93 -8.75
N LYS A 47 -3.67 3.85 -9.60
CA LYS A 47 -2.94 2.59 -9.89
C LYS A 47 -1.73 2.41 -8.98
N SER A 48 -1.10 3.52 -8.62
CA SER A 48 0.16 3.55 -7.90
C SER A 48 -0.02 4.23 -6.55
N TYR A 49 0.47 3.60 -5.50
CA TYR A 49 0.57 4.17 -4.16
C TYR A 49 2.03 4.34 -3.79
N ILE A 50 2.40 5.52 -3.30
CA ILE A 50 3.77 5.85 -2.92
C ILE A 50 3.74 6.37 -1.49
N GLU A 51 4.44 5.70 -0.58
CA GLU A 51 4.57 6.10 0.82
C GLU A 51 6.03 6.44 1.10
N VAL A 52 6.33 7.75 1.11
CA VAL A 52 7.71 8.29 1.17
C VAL A 52 8.30 8.20 2.58
N PHE A 53 7.45 8.26 3.60
CA PHE A 53 7.80 8.21 5.03
C PHE A 53 7.01 7.09 5.69
N GLY A 54 7.46 5.86 5.48
CA GLY A 54 6.70 4.66 5.82
C GLY A 54 6.49 4.43 7.31
N GLY A 55 7.51 4.61 8.14
CA GLY A 55 7.47 4.21 9.55
C GLY A 55 6.94 2.77 9.72
N ALA A 56 5.84 2.62 10.47
CA ALA A 56 5.14 1.35 10.64
C ALA A 56 4.15 0.96 9.51
N LEU A 57 4.04 1.76 8.44
CA LEU A 57 3.15 1.53 7.29
C LEU A 57 1.66 1.45 7.67
N SER A 58 1.24 2.23 8.66
CA SER A 58 -0.13 2.22 9.20
C SER A 58 -1.22 2.43 8.15
N VAL A 59 -0.98 3.28 7.14
CA VAL A 59 -1.94 3.56 6.08
C VAL A 59 -1.88 2.47 5.01
N PHE A 60 -0.67 2.13 4.56
CA PHE A 60 -0.43 1.04 3.60
C PHE A 60 -1.13 -0.26 3.99
N TYR A 61 -0.94 -0.76 5.22
CA TYR A 61 -1.59 -2.00 5.66
C TYR A 61 -3.12 -1.88 5.67
N GLN A 62 -3.65 -0.71 6.03
CA GLN A 62 -5.09 -0.51 6.17
C GLN A 62 -5.83 -0.21 4.87
N LYS A 63 -5.13 0.10 3.77
CA LYS A 63 -5.75 0.32 2.47
C LYS A 63 -5.77 -0.96 1.63
N SER A 64 -6.69 -1.04 0.69
CA SER A 64 -6.67 -2.08 -0.34
C SER A 64 -5.39 -1.99 -1.17
N ALA A 65 -4.88 -3.13 -1.63
CA ALA A 65 -3.70 -3.19 -2.46
C ALA A 65 -3.87 -2.37 -3.75
N SER A 66 -2.84 -1.62 -4.11
CA SER A 66 -2.75 -0.90 -5.38
C SER A 66 -1.94 -1.73 -6.38
N LYS A 67 -2.09 -1.49 -7.69
CA LYS A 67 -1.35 -2.26 -8.72
C LYS A 67 0.17 -2.09 -8.58
N ILE A 68 0.61 -0.90 -8.21
CA ILE A 68 2.01 -0.56 -7.97
C ILE A 68 2.10 0.08 -6.59
N GLU A 69 3.04 -0.37 -5.77
CA GLU A 69 3.25 0.15 -4.42
C GLU A 69 4.74 0.40 -4.22
N VAL A 70 5.10 1.64 -3.88
CA VAL A 70 6.48 2.05 -3.61
C VAL A 70 6.55 2.54 -2.18
N ILE A 71 7.38 1.89 -1.38
CA ILE A 71 7.52 2.16 0.05
C ILE A 71 8.95 2.62 0.32
N ASN A 72 9.09 3.73 1.05
CA ASN A 72 10.36 4.32 1.42
C ASN A 72 10.32 4.81 2.87
N ASP A 73 11.48 4.78 3.51
CA ASP A 73 11.79 5.46 4.75
C ASP A 73 13.30 5.75 4.76
N ILE A 74 13.76 6.74 5.50
CA ILE A 74 15.20 7.02 5.65
C ILE A 74 15.89 5.98 6.55
N ASN A 75 15.11 5.31 7.41
CA ASN A 75 15.64 4.27 8.27
C ASN A 75 15.68 2.93 7.52
N ASP A 76 16.89 2.52 7.12
CA ASP A 76 17.12 1.27 6.40
C ASP A 76 16.71 0.02 7.19
N GLU A 77 16.80 0.03 8.52
CA GLU A 77 16.38 -1.10 9.36
C GLU A 77 14.86 -1.29 9.32
N LEU A 78 14.09 -0.19 9.24
CA LEU A 78 12.64 -0.27 9.06
C LEU A 78 12.28 -0.89 7.71
N ILE A 79 12.93 -0.45 6.64
CA ILE A 79 12.70 -1.02 5.30
C ILE A 79 13.10 -2.49 5.27
N ASN A 80 14.23 -2.85 5.87
CA ASN A 80 14.66 -4.24 6.00
C ASN A 80 13.64 -5.09 6.78
N LEU A 81 13.09 -4.58 7.89
CA LEU A 81 12.06 -5.27 8.66
C LEU A 81 10.81 -5.55 7.81
N HIS A 82 10.29 -4.56 7.08
CA HIS A 82 9.14 -4.74 6.19
C HIS A 82 9.43 -5.74 5.05
N LEU A 83 10.66 -5.75 4.52
CA LEU A 83 11.10 -6.74 3.54
C LEU A 83 11.16 -8.15 4.13
N CYS A 84 11.63 -8.31 5.37
CA CYS A 84 11.61 -9.59 6.07
C CYS A 84 10.18 -10.08 6.30
N ILE A 85 9.26 -9.21 6.74
CA ILE A 85 7.84 -9.56 6.90
C ILE A 85 7.24 -10.06 5.58
N ARG A 86 7.57 -9.40 4.46
CA ARG A 86 7.09 -9.79 3.13
C ARG A 86 7.69 -11.11 2.64
N ASN A 87 9.00 -11.28 2.78
CA ASN A 87 9.73 -12.37 2.10
C ASN A 87 9.99 -13.59 2.99
N LYS A 88 9.87 -13.44 4.32
CA LYS A 88 10.14 -14.47 5.34
C LYS A 88 9.08 -14.44 6.46
N PRO A 89 7.78 -14.61 6.16
CA PRO A 89 6.70 -14.43 7.13
C PRO A 89 6.64 -15.49 8.26
N GLN A 90 7.48 -16.53 8.23
CA GLN A 90 7.52 -17.61 9.22
C GLN A 90 8.72 -17.53 10.18
N SER A 91 9.60 -16.54 10.00
CA SER A 91 10.76 -16.33 10.88
C SER A 91 10.39 -15.75 12.23
#